data_AF-A0A2V7YG16-F1
#
_entry.id   AF-A0A2V7YG16-F1
#
_cell.length_a   1.000
_cell.length_b   1.000
_cell.length_c   1.000
_cell.angle_alpha   90.00
_cell.angle_beta   90.00
_cell.angle_gamma   90.00
#
_symmetry.space_group_name_H-M   'P 1'
#
loop_
_entity.id
_entity.type
_entity.pdbx_description
1 polymer ?
#
loop_
_entity_poly.entity_id
_entity_poly.type
_entity_poly.pdbx_seq_one_letter_code
_entity_poly.pdbx_strand_id
1 'polypeptide(L)'
;MRRLSLVMARLVFGGLKPAATLFAIAALVIVAISVYLLGKRHARRLQHARRIRIDRFKLKRRHADIELEVFGSRDVVQAVQSYAKEHRVTTDVAMRQAREYLREIVPKFNLLAYYRFGAPVARAIVNFLYRPIVQHTPPPKGGVLIYLINHRSNADYVLVSHMLFESISLSYAVGEWARVWPLNHVFKWFGAYFVRRRYREPLYHAILSTFVRTITKHGVTQGIFLEGGLTRDGAFLKPKLGMLDYIIHAKRDADFTAPLFLIPTAINYDRVLEDRNLTEELQGRVKTTVDFLLKNFWRGVFGRFKRYGYAVVSFGSPILADDFIREHPRILASDFAERKPELEALAESVMRQISAVLPVTPVTLAARIFADSNEPLSDSDIAAVMDRWRDRVSLLREKTGAELWRGAKRILVLRHLIQPVERWRSDLFAGEGVPVVEDAWQWNPADVLLRDYYASSLLTFDEVKARGWTPPATRQ
;
A
#
# COMPACT_ATOMS: atom_id res chain seq x y z
N MET A 1 -2.14 39.94 -2.03
CA MET A 1 -1.99 39.10 -0.80
C MET A 1 -1.72 39.89 0.49
N ARG A 2 -0.93 40.98 0.49
CA ARG A 2 -0.63 41.77 1.72
C ARG A 2 -1.82 42.49 2.38
N ARG A 3 -2.89 42.82 1.63
CA ARG A 3 -4.07 43.52 2.20
C ARG A 3 -5.02 42.58 2.96
N LEU A 4 -5.13 41.30 2.60
CA LEU A 4 -5.98 40.36 3.35
C LEU A 4 -5.37 39.90 4.68
N SER A 5 -4.04 39.83 4.79
CA SER A 5 -3.35 39.47 6.03
C SER A 5 -3.44 40.56 7.11
N LEU A 6 -3.50 41.83 6.71
CA LEU A 6 -3.62 42.97 7.63
C LEU A 6 -5.05 43.14 8.19
N VAL A 7 -6.07 42.79 7.41
CA VAL A 7 -7.48 42.85 7.85
C VAL A 7 -7.80 41.71 8.83
N MET A 8 -7.28 40.49 8.58
CA MET A 8 -7.43 39.38 9.53
C MET A 8 -6.64 39.58 10.83
N ALA A 9 -5.46 40.22 10.79
CA ALA A 9 -4.72 40.55 12.00
C ALA A 9 -5.42 41.62 12.87
N ARG A 10 -6.09 42.61 12.25
CA ARG A 10 -6.88 43.61 12.97
C ARG A 10 -8.16 43.05 13.60
N LEU A 11 -8.78 42.03 13.00
CA LEU A 11 -10.00 41.39 13.52
C LEU A 11 -9.73 40.42 14.68
N VAL A 12 -8.54 39.81 14.75
CA VAL A 12 -8.19 38.87 15.84
C VAL A 12 -7.53 39.58 17.03
N PHE A 13 -6.85 40.71 16.82
CA PHE A 13 -6.04 41.38 17.85
C PHE A 13 -6.44 42.84 18.15
N GLY A 14 -7.57 43.32 17.60
CA GLY A 14 -7.99 44.72 17.65
C GLY A 14 -8.39 45.31 19.01
N GLY A 15 -8.19 44.61 20.13
CA GLY A 15 -8.60 45.08 21.46
C GLY A 15 -7.65 44.77 22.62
N LEU A 16 -6.47 44.19 22.40
CA LEU A 16 -5.55 43.80 23.47
C LEU A 16 -4.27 44.64 23.44
N LYS A 17 -3.90 45.20 24.59
CA LYS A 17 -2.65 45.96 24.79
C LYS A 17 -1.45 45.12 24.27
N PRO A 18 -0.45 45.71 23.59
CA PRO A 18 0.64 44.98 22.93
C PRO A 18 1.43 44.03 23.87
N ALA A 19 1.47 44.31 25.17
CA ALA A 19 2.05 43.41 26.16
C ALA A 19 1.21 42.13 26.38
N ALA A 20 -0.12 42.20 26.31
CA ALA A 20 -1.02 41.07 26.51
C ALA A 20 -1.01 40.11 25.30
N THR A 21 -0.84 40.64 24.08
CA THR A 21 -0.66 39.82 22.87
C THR A 21 0.68 39.11 22.85
N LEU A 22 1.76 39.78 23.27
CA LEU A 22 3.08 39.14 23.44
C LEU A 22 3.04 38.03 24.50
N PHE A 23 2.37 38.26 25.62
CA PHE A 23 2.23 37.25 26.68
C PHE A 23 1.38 36.05 26.24
N ALA A 24 0.29 36.29 25.50
CA ALA A 24 -0.53 35.23 24.92
C ALA A 24 0.24 34.38 23.91
N ILE A 25 1.06 35.01 23.04
CA ILE A 25 1.92 34.31 22.08
C ILE A 25 2.99 33.49 22.83
N ALA A 26 3.65 34.07 23.84
CA ALA A 26 4.64 33.37 24.64
C ALA A 26 4.03 32.17 25.39
N ALA A 27 2.84 32.32 25.97
CA ALA A 27 2.10 31.23 26.61
C ALA A 27 1.73 30.12 25.61
N LEU A 28 1.29 30.47 24.41
CA LEU A 28 0.98 29.51 23.33
C LEU A 28 2.23 28.75 22.87
N VAL A 29 3.38 29.43 22.77
CA VAL A 29 4.67 28.82 22.46
C VAL A 29 5.13 27.90 23.59
N ILE A 30 5.00 28.30 24.84
CA ILE A 30 5.34 27.47 26.01
C ILE A 30 4.43 26.24 26.10
N VAL A 31 3.13 26.39 25.85
CA VAL A 31 2.18 25.26 25.77
C VAL A 31 2.53 24.34 24.61
N ALA A 32 2.83 24.89 23.42
CA ALA A 32 3.25 24.09 22.26
C ALA A 32 4.56 23.33 22.52
N ILE A 33 5.54 23.98 23.15
CA ILE A 33 6.81 23.37 23.58
C ILE A 33 6.55 22.30 24.63
N SER A 34 5.69 22.56 25.62
CA SER A 34 5.36 21.62 26.69
C SER A 34 4.61 20.41 26.16
N VAL A 35 3.63 20.59 25.28
CA VAL A 35 2.91 19.52 24.56
C VAL A 35 3.87 18.71 23.68
N TYR A 36 4.81 19.38 23.00
CA TYR A 36 5.85 18.71 22.22
C TYR A 36 6.81 17.88 23.10
N LEU A 37 7.27 18.43 24.23
CA LEU A 37 8.20 17.78 25.16
C LEU A 37 7.54 16.62 25.92
N LEU A 38 6.34 16.83 26.45
CA LEU A 38 5.50 15.78 27.07
C LEU A 38 5.18 14.70 26.04
N GLY A 39 4.89 15.11 24.80
CA GLY A 39 4.70 14.19 23.70
C GLY A 39 5.90 13.36 23.33
N LYS A 40 7.09 13.94 23.36
CA LYS A 40 8.36 13.25 23.13
C LYS A 40 8.66 12.26 24.25
N ARG A 41 8.41 12.64 25.50
CA ARG A 41 8.56 11.75 26.66
C ARG A 41 7.57 10.58 26.60
N HIS A 42 6.31 10.84 26.28
CA HIS A 42 5.29 9.80 26.16
C HIS A 42 5.55 8.87 24.96
N ALA A 43 5.92 9.40 23.80
CA ALA A 43 6.29 8.60 22.62
C ALA A 43 7.50 7.69 22.90
N ARG A 44 8.52 8.19 23.62
CA ARG A 44 9.66 7.37 24.06
C ARG A 44 9.25 6.30 25.06
N ARG A 45 8.34 6.59 26.00
CA ARG A 45 7.82 5.57 26.92
C ARG A 45 7.03 4.49 26.18
N LEU A 46 6.16 4.85 25.24
CA LEU A 46 5.46 3.91 24.36
C LEU A 46 6.42 3.05 23.54
N GLN A 47 7.47 3.66 22.97
CA GLN A 47 8.53 2.96 22.25
C GLN A 47 9.21 1.89 23.13
N HIS A 48 9.61 2.27 24.36
CA HIS A 48 10.27 1.35 25.28
C HIS A 48 9.32 0.26 25.83
N ALA A 49 8.07 0.61 26.14
CA ALA A 49 7.06 -0.32 26.65
C ALA A 49 6.65 -1.39 25.62
N ARG A 50 6.59 -1.01 24.33
CA ARG A 50 6.20 -1.92 23.24
C ARG A 50 7.38 -2.61 22.53
N ARG A 51 8.63 -2.41 23.00
CA ARG A 51 9.86 -2.94 22.37
C ARG A 51 9.95 -2.72 20.85
N ILE A 52 9.41 -1.59 20.36
CA ILE A 52 9.35 -1.31 18.92
C ILE A 52 10.77 -1.13 18.39
N ARG A 53 11.19 -1.99 17.44
CA ARG A 53 12.49 -1.88 16.78
C ARG A 53 12.45 -0.68 15.84
N ILE A 54 13.11 0.41 16.24
CA ILE A 54 13.33 1.56 15.36
C ILE A 54 14.69 1.38 14.74
N ASP A 55 14.72 1.22 13.42
CA ASP A 55 15.97 1.20 12.68
C ASP A 55 16.67 2.54 12.91
N ARG A 56 17.85 2.48 13.56
CA ARG A 56 18.61 3.66 13.99
C ARG A 56 18.92 4.60 12.82
N PHE A 57 18.90 4.07 11.59
CA PHE A 57 19.11 4.77 10.34
C PHE A 57 17.97 5.70 9.90
N LYS A 58 16.76 5.59 10.48
CA LYS A 58 15.64 6.49 10.19
C LYS A 58 15.74 7.85 10.90
N LEU A 59 16.65 8.03 11.85
CA LEU A 59 16.72 9.24 12.65
C LEU A 59 17.49 10.37 11.93
N LYS A 60 16.95 11.59 12.01
CA LYS A 60 17.47 12.85 11.42
C LYS A 60 18.97 13.11 11.53
N ARG A 61 19.69 12.46 12.47
CA ARG A 61 21.14 12.60 12.66
C ARG A 61 21.97 11.90 11.57
N ARG A 62 21.37 11.03 10.75
CA ARG A 62 22.08 10.27 9.70
C ARG A 62 21.75 10.70 8.27
N HIS A 63 21.02 11.80 8.06
CA HIS A 63 20.84 12.36 6.71
C HIS A 63 22.18 12.72 6.06
N ALA A 64 23.11 13.27 6.85
CA ALA A 64 24.47 13.54 6.39
C ALA A 64 25.24 12.26 6.05
N ASP A 65 25.07 11.19 6.85
CA ASP A 65 25.70 9.89 6.60
C ASP A 65 25.17 9.26 5.30
N ILE A 66 23.86 9.35 5.04
CA ILE A 66 23.24 8.91 3.78
C ILE A 66 23.80 9.69 2.60
N GLU A 67 23.86 11.03 2.70
CA GLU A 67 24.45 11.84 1.64
C GLU A 67 25.91 11.46 1.38
N LEU A 68 26.71 11.28 2.45
CA LEU A 68 28.11 10.89 2.35
C LEU A 68 28.28 9.52 1.68
N GLU A 69 27.51 8.51 2.09
CA GLU A 69 27.61 7.16 1.54
C GLU A 69 27.12 7.11 0.09
N VAL A 70 26.02 7.81 -0.24
CA VAL A 70 25.49 7.85 -1.60
C VAL A 70 26.44 8.58 -2.54
N PHE A 71 26.93 9.77 -2.19
CA PHE A 71 27.84 10.53 -3.06
C PHE A 71 29.27 9.99 -3.05
N GLY A 72 29.65 9.19 -2.05
CA GLY A 72 30.91 8.46 -2.01
C GLY A 72 30.91 7.18 -2.86
N SER A 73 29.75 6.71 -3.32
CA SER A 73 29.64 5.52 -4.16
C SER A 73 30.24 5.73 -5.55
N ARG A 74 31.02 4.75 -6.03
CA ARG A 74 31.60 4.75 -7.39
C ARG A 74 30.51 4.86 -8.46
N ASP A 75 29.38 4.18 -8.27
CA ASP A 75 28.25 4.17 -9.22
C ASP A 75 27.69 5.58 -9.41
N VAL A 76 27.58 6.36 -8.32
CA VAL A 76 27.08 7.74 -8.36
C VAL A 76 28.11 8.68 -8.94
N VAL A 77 29.38 8.55 -8.57
CA VAL A 77 30.46 9.38 -9.12
C VAL A 77 30.54 9.22 -10.65
N GLN A 78 30.49 7.99 -11.15
CA GLN A 78 30.49 7.71 -12.59
C GLN A 78 29.22 8.26 -13.26
N ALA A 79 28.05 8.08 -12.66
CA ALA A 79 26.81 8.61 -13.21
C ALA A 79 26.81 10.15 -13.29
N VAL A 80 27.37 10.84 -12.30
CA VAL A 80 27.53 12.31 -12.32
C VAL A 80 28.45 12.75 -13.46
N GLN A 81 29.57 12.04 -13.68
CA GLN A 81 30.49 12.32 -14.78
C GLN A 81 29.84 12.10 -16.15
N SER A 82 29.14 10.97 -16.32
CA SER A 82 28.40 10.65 -17.55
C SER A 82 27.31 11.68 -17.83
N TYR A 83 26.54 12.07 -16.81
CA TYR A 83 25.52 13.11 -16.93
C TYR A 83 26.11 14.46 -17.35
N ALA A 84 27.22 14.88 -16.73
CA ALA A 84 27.91 16.13 -17.08
C ALA A 84 28.34 16.15 -18.55
N LYS A 85 28.89 15.03 -19.03
CA LYS A 85 29.33 14.86 -20.43
C LYS A 85 28.14 14.87 -21.40
N GLU A 86 27.10 14.09 -21.12
CA GLU A 86 25.92 13.96 -21.98
C GLU A 86 25.16 15.28 -22.10
N HIS A 87 24.94 15.97 -20.98
CA HIS A 87 24.19 17.22 -20.93
C HIS A 87 25.05 18.46 -21.20
N ARG A 88 26.36 18.29 -21.43
CA ARG A 88 27.33 19.38 -21.67
C ARG A 88 27.32 20.44 -20.56
N VAL A 89 27.24 20.00 -19.31
CA VAL A 89 27.26 20.85 -18.12
C VAL A 89 28.51 20.57 -17.28
N THR A 90 28.86 21.49 -16.38
CA THR A 90 29.96 21.25 -15.45
C THR A 90 29.60 20.16 -14.44
N THR A 91 30.62 19.48 -13.90
CA THR A 91 30.44 18.49 -12.83
C THR A 91 29.69 19.06 -11.62
N ASP A 92 29.87 20.35 -11.32
CA ASP A 92 29.12 21.02 -10.24
C ASP A 92 27.62 21.11 -10.51
N VAL A 93 27.22 21.36 -11.76
CA VAL A 93 25.80 21.37 -12.16
C VAL A 93 25.22 19.97 -12.04
N ALA A 94 25.92 18.96 -12.55
CA ALA A 94 25.51 17.56 -12.44
C ALA A 94 25.39 17.11 -10.98
N MET A 95 26.33 17.51 -10.12
CA MET A 95 26.31 17.22 -8.69
C MET A 95 25.14 17.94 -7.98
N ARG A 96 24.80 19.18 -8.37
CA ARG A 96 23.59 19.84 -7.85
C ARG A 96 22.32 19.07 -8.23
N GLN A 97 22.21 18.61 -9.47
CA GLN A 97 21.08 17.79 -9.92
C GLN A 97 20.98 16.47 -9.14
N ALA A 98 22.12 15.81 -8.89
CA ALA A 98 22.19 14.60 -8.08
C ALA A 98 21.69 14.82 -6.63
N ARG A 99 22.05 15.96 -6.03
CA ARG A 99 21.52 16.38 -4.71
C ARG A 99 20.02 16.64 -4.72
N GLU A 100 19.48 17.19 -5.81
CA GLU A 100 18.04 17.36 -5.95
C GLU A 100 17.31 16.02 -6.01
N TYR A 101 17.81 15.07 -6.81
CA TYR A 101 17.27 13.71 -6.86
C TYR A 101 17.32 13.03 -5.49
N LEU A 102 18.44 13.13 -4.78
CA LEU A 102 18.56 12.53 -3.45
C LEU A 102 17.59 13.19 -2.45
N ARG A 103 17.45 14.51 -2.44
CA ARG A 103 16.48 15.23 -1.60
C ARG A 103 15.03 14.86 -1.91
N GLU A 104 14.74 14.54 -3.17
CA GLU A 104 13.44 14.05 -3.59
C GLU A 104 13.17 12.66 -3.00
N ILE A 105 14.12 11.74 -3.15
CA ILE A 105 14.01 10.34 -2.72
C ILE A 105 13.98 10.22 -1.20
N VAL A 106 14.93 10.86 -0.50
CA VAL A 106 15.18 10.63 0.92
C VAL A 106 14.00 11.11 1.79
N PRO A 107 13.50 10.27 2.74
CA PRO A 107 12.45 10.65 3.66
C PRO A 107 12.93 11.69 4.67
N LYS A 108 12.03 12.56 5.13
CA LYS A 108 12.28 13.47 6.27
C LYS A 108 11.62 12.91 7.52
N PHE A 109 12.05 11.72 7.93
CA PHE A 109 11.40 10.98 9.00
C PHE A 109 11.31 11.81 10.29
N ASN A 110 10.11 11.86 10.86
CA ASN A 110 9.84 12.54 12.11
C ASN A 110 9.21 11.55 13.07
N LEU A 111 10.01 11.11 14.05
CA LEU A 111 9.65 10.10 15.04
C LEU A 111 8.34 10.45 15.79
N LEU A 112 8.14 11.72 16.12
CA LEU A 112 6.94 12.19 16.82
C LEU A 112 5.72 12.18 15.92
N ALA A 113 5.86 12.64 14.68
CA ALA A 113 4.78 12.58 13.70
C ALA A 113 4.35 11.13 13.44
N TYR A 114 5.33 10.22 13.30
CA TYR A 114 5.11 8.80 13.08
C TYR A 114 4.32 8.16 14.24
N TYR A 115 4.87 8.13 15.45
CA TYR A 115 4.32 7.34 16.55
C TYR A 115 3.18 8.01 17.32
N ARG A 116 3.20 9.34 17.52
CA ARG A 116 2.25 10.00 18.43
C ARG A 116 0.99 10.48 17.74
N PHE A 117 1.09 10.85 16.45
CA PHE A 117 -0.05 11.36 15.69
C PHE A 117 -0.46 10.38 14.61
N GLY A 118 0.51 9.85 13.88
CA GLY A 118 0.26 9.01 12.73
C GLY A 118 -0.38 7.67 13.02
N ALA A 119 0.20 6.90 13.95
CA ALA A 119 -0.36 5.60 14.31
C ALA A 119 -1.81 5.67 14.81
N PRO A 120 -2.14 6.55 15.77
CA PRO A 120 -3.51 6.65 16.26
C PRO A 120 -4.48 7.10 15.16
N VAL A 121 -4.08 8.05 14.32
CA VAL A 121 -4.91 8.51 13.19
C VAL A 121 -5.10 7.41 12.15
N ALA A 122 -4.04 6.72 11.74
CA ALA A 122 -4.12 5.60 10.80
C ALA A 122 -5.03 4.48 11.35
N ARG A 123 -4.86 4.12 12.63
CA ARG A 123 -5.72 3.18 13.34
C ARG A 123 -7.18 3.64 13.35
N ALA A 124 -7.44 4.90 13.67
CA ALA A 124 -8.79 5.46 13.68
C ALA A 124 -9.43 5.40 12.29
N ILE A 125 -8.72 5.81 11.25
CA ILE A 125 -9.20 5.78 9.86
C ILE A 125 -9.49 4.35 9.42
N VAL A 126 -8.57 3.41 9.64
CA VAL A 126 -8.76 2.01 9.23
C VAL A 126 -9.93 1.36 9.97
N ASN A 127 -10.08 1.57 11.28
CA ASN A 127 -11.19 0.99 12.06
C ASN A 127 -12.54 1.70 11.82
N PHE A 128 -12.49 2.96 11.39
CA PHE A 128 -13.67 3.70 10.93
C PHE A 128 -14.14 3.14 9.58
N LEU A 129 -13.25 2.99 8.61
CA LEU A 129 -13.58 2.55 7.26
C LEU A 129 -13.83 1.04 7.17
N TYR A 130 -13.03 0.22 7.84
CA TYR A 130 -12.96 -1.22 7.66
C TYR A 130 -13.03 -2.00 8.97
N ARG A 131 -13.18 -3.33 8.85
CA ARG A 131 -12.86 -4.31 9.88
C ARG A 131 -11.49 -4.91 9.54
N PRO A 132 -10.39 -4.36 10.06
CA PRO A 132 -9.06 -4.87 9.75
C PRO A 132 -8.85 -6.25 10.39
N ILE A 133 -8.32 -7.20 9.63
CA ILE A 133 -7.88 -8.51 10.12
C ILE A 133 -6.43 -8.70 9.71
N VAL A 134 -5.62 -9.19 10.64
CA VAL A 134 -4.23 -9.54 10.37
C VAL A 134 -4.03 -11.01 10.68
N GLN A 135 -3.58 -11.77 9.68
CA GLN A 135 -3.17 -13.16 9.86
C GLN A 135 -1.66 -13.15 10.11
N HIS A 136 -1.28 -13.12 11.38
CA HIS A 136 0.10 -12.94 11.80
C HIS A 136 0.89 -14.23 11.78
N THR A 137 2.02 -14.19 11.07
CA THR A 137 3.19 -15.01 11.35
C THR A 137 4.23 -14.11 12.02
N PRO A 138 4.81 -14.48 13.18
CA PRO A 138 5.85 -13.68 13.80
C PRO A 138 7.03 -13.51 12.83
N PRO A 139 7.52 -12.28 12.61
CA PRO A 139 8.61 -12.06 11.68
C PRO A 139 9.90 -12.72 12.19
N PRO A 140 10.77 -13.21 11.27
CA PRO A 140 12.06 -13.73 11.66
C PRO A 140 12.91 -12.66 12.35
N LYS A 141 13.71 -13.09 13.33
CA LYS A 141 14.58 -12.19 14.12
C LYS A 141 16.00 -12.19 13.54
N GLY A 142 16.76 -11.14 13.85
CA GLY A 142 18.19 -11.08 13.53
C GLY A 142 18.56 -10.69 12.11
N GLY A 143 17.59 -10.45 11.22
CA GLY A 143 17.82 -10.01 9.84
C GLY A 143 17.16 -8.69 9.46
N VAL A 144 17.34 -8.33 8.19
CA VAL A 144 16.67 -7.24 7.48
C VAL A 144 15.38 -7.78 6.86
N LEU A 145 14.27 -7.07 7.07
CA LEU A 145 12.95 -7.51 6.60
C LEU A 145 12.49 -6.65 5.43
N ILE A 146 12.09 -7.31 4.34
CA ILE A 146 11.55 -6.67 3.14
C ILE A 146 10.15 -7.22 2.89
N TYR A 147 9.13 -6.42 3.18
CA TYR A 147 7.74 -6.77 2.90
C TYR A 147 7.44 -6.56 1.42
N LEU A 148 7.15 -7.65 0.70
CA LEU A 148 6.80 -7.62 -0.72
C LEU A 148 5.29 -7.83 -0.83
N ILE A 149 4.60 -6.81 -1.35
CA ILE A 149 3.16 -6.64 -1.19
C ILE A 149 2.48 -6.58 -2.57
N ASN A 150 1.32 -7.20 -2.72
CA ASN A 150 0.40 -6.88 -3.83
C ASN A 150 -0.27 -5.51 -3.60
N HIS A 151 -0.81 -4.90 -4.64
CA HIS A 151 -1.34 -3.54 -4.58
C HIS A 151 -2.78 -3.45 -5.12
N ARG A 152 -3.72 -3.26 -4.21
CA ARG A 152 -5.16 -3.16 -4.50
C ARG A 152 -5.70 -1.74 -4.33
N SER A 153 -5.20 -0.97 -3.36
CA SER A 153 -5.72 0.36 -3.02
C SER A 153 -4.61 1.32 -2.60
N ASN A 154 -4.80 2.65 -2.74
CA ASN A 154 -3.90 3.60 -2.08
C ASN A 154 -4.01 3.53 -0.55
N ALA A 155 -5.07 2.90 -0.02
CA ALA A 155 -5.20 2.60 1.40
C ALA A 155 -4.19 1.54 1.89
N ASP A 156 -3.58 0.75 1.00
CA ASP A 156 -2.65 -0.33 1.38
C ASP A 156 -1.47 0.17 2.22
N TYR A 157 -0.95 1.36 1.90
CA TYR A 157 0.11 2.01 2.66
C TYR A 157 -0.30 2.22 4.13
N VAL A 158 -1.54 2.68 4.35
CA VAL A 158 -2.07 2.96 5.69
C VAL A 158 -2.42 1.66 6.41
N LEU A 159 -3.00 0.69 5.68
CA LEU A 159 -3.41 -0.59 6.23
C LEU A 159 -2.22 -1.39 6.73
N VAL A 160 -1.22 -1.63 5.88
CA VAL A 160 -0.03 -2.40 6.27
C VAL A 160 0.77 -1.65 7.33
N SER A 161 0.89 -0.32 7.23
CA SER A 161 1.54 0.47 8.27
C SER A 161 0.84 0.29 9.61
N HIS A 162 -0.50 0.35 9.64
CA HIS A 162 -1.29 0.16 10.85
C HIS A 162 -1.08 -1.23 11.46
N MET A 163 -1.06 -2.26 10.62
CA MET A 163 -0.99 -3.66 11.05
C MET A 163 0.41 -4.09 11.48
N LEU A 164 1.46 -3.49 10.93
CA LEU A 164 2.86 -3.73 11.34
C LEU A 164 3.34 -2.76 12.44
N PHE A 165 2.52 -1.76 12.78
CA PHE A 165 2.92 -0.63 13.63
C PHE A 165 3.36 -1.03 15.05
N GLU A 166 2.85 -2.16 15.56
CA GLU A 166 3.14 -2.59 16.92
C GLU A 166 4.51 -3.27 17.06
N SER A 167 5.16 -3.63 15.95
CA SER A 167 6.41 -4.38 15.94
C SER A 167 7.53 -3.73 15.13
N ILE A 168 7.22 -2.94 14.08
CA ILE A 168 8.19 -2.52 13.07
C ILE A 168 7.92 -1.09 12.56
N SER A 169 8.99 -0.31 12.31
CA SER A 169 8.89 0.90 11.48
C SER A 169 9.13 0.53 10.01
N LEU A 170 8.11 0.66 9.16
CA LEU A 170 8.23 0.34 7.73
C LEU A 170 8.58 1.58 6.90
N SER A 171 9.52 1.46 5.96
CA SER A 171 9.82 2.50 4.96
C SER A 171 9.32 2.08 3.59
N TYR A 172 8.37 2.85 3.03
CA TYR A 172 7.71 2.50 1.78
C TYR A 172 8.30 3.21 0.56
N ALA A 173 8.35 2.49 -0.55
CA ALA A 173 8.49 3.10 -1.87
C ALA A 173 7.13 3.67 -2.32
N VAL A 174 7.01 4.99 -2.41
CA VAL A 174 5.78 5.68 -2.84
C VAL A 174 5.97 6.31 -4.23
N GLY A 175 4.95 6.23 -5.07
CA GLY A 175 4.97 6.82 -6.41
C GLY A 175 4.84 8.35 -6.43
N GLU A 176 5.03 8.94 -7.60
CA GLU A 176 5.03 10.41 -7.80
C GLU A 176 3.72 11.11 -7.42
N TRP A 177 2.57 10.41 -7.49
CA TRP A 177 1.26 11.00 -7.19
C TRP A 177 1.17 11.62 -5.79
N ALA A 178 1.92 11.07 -4.82
CA ALA A 178 1.92 11.54 -3.44
C ALA A 178 2.86 12.74 -3.22
N ARG A 179 3.54 13.24 -4.26
CA ARG A 179 4.41 14.43 -4.18
C ARG A 179 3.65 15.75 -4.13
N VAL A 180 2.32 15.72 -4.33
CA VAL A 180 1.48 16.91 -4.21
C VAL A 180 1.43 17.41 -2.76
N TRP A 181 1.41 18.73 -2.58
CA TRP A 181 1.23 19.33 -1.25
C TRP A 181 -0.24 19.20 -0.82
N PRO A 182 -0.56 18.85 0.44
CA PRO A 182 0.35 18.61 1.57
C PRO A 182 0.81 17.15 1.73
N LEU A 183 0.32 16.21 0.91
CA LEU A 183 0.56 14.76 1.04
C LEU A 183 2.06 14.40 1.08
N ASN A 184 2.89 15.09 0.30
CA ASN A 184 4.34 14.88 0.27
C ASN A 184 4.98 14.92 1.67
N HIS A 185 4.64 15.93 2.47
CA HIS A 185 5.20 16.08 3.82
C HIS A 185 4.75 14.96 4.75
N VAL A 186 3.48 14.57 4.64
CA VAL A 186 2.89 13.48 5.43
C VAL A 186 3.66 12.19 5.14
N PHE A 187 3.74 11.76 3.88
CA PHE A 187 4.44 10.52 3.51
C PHE A 187 5.93 10.56 3.88
N LYS A 188 6.64 11.68 3.67
CA LYS A 188 8.04 11.82 4.09
C LYS A 188 8.23 11.71 5.60
N TRP A 189 7.32 12.27 6.39
CA TRP A 189 7.35 12.13 7.86
C TRP A 189 7.12 10.69 8.29
N PHE A 190 6.36 9.93 7.50
CA PHE A 190 6.13 8.50 7.71
C PHE A 190 7.29 7.59 7.29
N GLY A 191 8.37 8.14 6.75
CA GLY A 191 9.54 7.36 6.33
C GLY A 191 9.41 6.75 4.94
N ALA A 192 8.45 7.21 4.13
CA ALA A 192 8.35 6.85 2.73
C ALA A 192 9.39 7.58 1.88
N TYR A 193 10.01 6.85 0.96
CA TYR A 193 10.87 7.41 -0.08
C TYR A 193 10.14 7.42 -1.43
N PHE A 194 10.41 8.45 -2.24
CA PHE A 194 9.71 8.69 -3.49
C PHE A 194 10.43 8.05 -4.67
N VAL A 195 9.67 7.36 -5.51
CA VAL A 195 10.17 6.73 -6.73
C VAL A 195 9.47 7.34 -7.94
N ARG A 196 10.27 7.88 -8.86
CA ARG A 196 9.80 8.32 -10.17
C ARG A 196 9.56 7.11 -11.06
N ARG A 197 8.33 6.97 -11.56
CA ARG A 197 7.94 5.82 -12.38
C ARG A 197 8.11 6.20 -13.85
N ARG A 198 8.76 5.34 -14.64
CA ARG A 198 9.01 5.56 -16.09
C ARG A 198 9.96 6.73 -16.41
N TYR A 199 10.67 7.27 -15.41
CA TYR A 199 11.70 8.28 -15.62
C TYR A 199 12.99 7.60 -16.08
N ARG A 200 13.47 7.89 -17.29
CA ARG A 200 14.60 7.18 -17.94
C ARG A 200 15.90 7.98 -17.87
N GLU A 201 16.26 8.43 -16.67
CA GLU A 201 17.48 9.21 -16.44
C GLU A 201 18.50 8.36 -15.65
N PRO A 202 19.64 7.96 -16.26
CA PRO A 202 20.66 7.15 -15.60
C PRO A 202 21.15 7.73 -14.26
N LEU A 203 21.34 9.05 -14.17
CA LEU A 203 21.78 9.68 -12.92
C LEU A 203 20.77 9.47 -11.78
N TYR A 204 19.47 9.59 -12.09
CA TYR A 204 18.42 9.34 -11.11
C TYR A 204 18.42 7.89 -10.62
N HIS A 205 18.57 6.93 -11.54
CA HIS A 205 18.61 5.52 -11.21
C HIS A 205 19.84 5.13 -10.37
N ALA A 206 21.01 5.72 -10.65
CA ALA A 206 22.22 5.53 -9.85
C ALA A 206 22.03 6.02 -8.40
N ILE A 207 21.42 7.20 -8.22
CA ILE A 207 21.09 7.75 -6.89
C ILE A 207 20.07 6.87 -6.17
N LEU A 208 18.98 6.48 -6.84
CA LEU A 208 17.94 5.64 -6.24
C LEU A 208 18.47 4.26 -5.84
N SER A 209 19.19 3.59 -6.74
CA SER A 209 19.79 2.27 -6.49
C SER A 209 20.75 2.32 -5.29
N THR A 210 21.66 3.31 -5.27
CA THR A 210 22.62 3.47 -4.18
C THR A 210 21.91 3.76 -2.85
N PHE A 211 20.92 4.65 -2.84
CA PHE A 211 20.13 4.94 -1.65
C PHE A 211 19.44 3.68 -1.10
N VAL A 212 18.78 2.90 -1.96
CA VAL A 212 18.07 1.66 -1.57
C VAL A 212 19.04 0.62 -1.02
N ARG A 213 20.21 0.43 -1.66
CA ARG A 213 21.28 -0.45 -1.17
C ARG A 213 21.76 -0.02 0.22
N THR A 214 22.04 1.26 0.40
CA THR A 214 22.48 1.84 1.68
C THR A 214 21.45 1.58 2.78
N ILE A 215 20.17 1.94 2.60
CA ILE A 215 19.16 1.70 3.66
C ILE A 215 18.98 0.21 3.96
N THR A 216 19.13 -0.66 2.95
CA THR A 216 19.05 -2.11 3.12
C THR A 216 20.22 -2.64 3.95
N LYS A 217 21.46 -2.24 3.63
CA LYS A 217 22.68 -2.60 4.39
C LYS A 217 22.60 -2.16 5.84
N HIS A 218 22.02 -0.97 6.10
CA HIS A 218 21.80 -0.45 7.46
C HIS A 218 20.59 -1.04 8.18
N GLY A 219 19.98 -2.09 7.61
CA GLY A 219 18.92 -2.86 8.25
C GLY A 219 17.58 -2.18 8.34
N VAL A 220 17.31 -1.19 7.48
CA VAL A 220 15.99 -0.55 7.42
C VAL A 220 14.95 -1.55 6.93
N THR A 221 13.89 -1.71 7.71
CA THR A 221 12.74 -2.53 7.30
C THR A 221 11.93 -1.78 6.24
N GLN A 222 11.69 -2.43 5.10
CA GLN A 222 11.13 -1.80 3.90
C GLN A 222 9.87 -2.52 3.40
N GLY A 223 8.95 -1.75 2.82
CA GLY A 223 7.72 -2.24 2.20
C GLY A 223 7.63 -1.82 0.74
N ILE A 224 7.46 -2.78 -0.16
CA ILE A 224 7.48 -2.57 -1.61
C ILE A 224 6.30 -3.27 -2.26
N PHE A 225 5.60 -2.52 -3.10
CA PHE A 225 4.56 -3.05 -3.97
C PHE A 225 5.20 -3.62 -5.24
N LEU A 226 5.31 -4.95 -5.31
CA LEU A 226 6.05 -5.62 -6.38
C LEU A 226 5.38 -5.44 -7.75
N GLU A 227 4.06 -5.22 -7.76
CA GLU A 227 3.25 -4.92 -8.95
C GLU A 227 3.54 -3.53 -9.54
N GLY A 228 4.07 -2.60 -8.75
CA GLY A 228 4.43 -1.25 -9.18
C GLY A 228 3.24 -0.33 -9.54
N GLY A 229 1.99 -0.76 -9.33
CA GLY A 229 0.78 0.00 -9.61
C GLY A 229 -0.47 -0.71 -9.10
N LEU A 230 -1.60 0.00 -9.08
CA LEU A 230 -2.90 -0.57 -8.70
C LEU A 230 -3.41 -1.50 -9.81
N THR A 231 -4.02 -2.62 -9.45
CA THR A 231 -4.79 -3.41 -10.40
C THR A 231 -6.06 -2.69 -10.84
N ARG A 232 -6.50 -2.90 -12.09
CA ARG A 232 -7.71 -2.29 -12.66
C ARG A 232 -8.85 -3.27 -12.85
N ASP A 233 -8.50 -4.53 -13.06
CA ASP A 233 -9.40 -5.67 -13.23
C ASP A 233 -9.36 -6.59 -12.00
N GLY A 234 -8.70 -6.18 -10.91
CA GLY A 234 -8.60 -6.93 -9.67
C GLY A 234 -7.54 -8.01 -9.66
N ALA A 235 -7.08 -8.50 -10.81
CA ALA A 235 -6.07 -9.54 -10.91
C ALA A 235 -4.65 -9.06 -10.56
N PHE A 236 -3.71 -9.99 -10.43
CA PHE A 236 -2.29 -9.65 -10.24
C PHE A 236 -1.70 -8.93 -11.46
N LEU A 237 -0.71 -8.07 -11.24
CA LEU A 237 0.08 -7.46 -12.31
C LEU A 237 1.44 -8.14 -12.45
N LYS A 238 2.06 -8.00 -13.64
CA LYS A 238 3.44 -8.45 -13.86
C LYS A 238 4.38 -7.76 -12.86
N PRO A 239 5.19 -8.51 -12.08
CA PRO A 239 6.08 -7.91 -11.10
C PRO A 239 7.14 -7.01 -11.76
N LYS A 240 7.49 -5.92 -11.06
CA LYS A 240 8.54 -4.98 -11.44
C LYS A 240 9.82 -5.31 -10.69
N LEU A 241 10.88 -5.57 -11.46
CA LEU A 241 12.14 -6.09 -10.93
C LEU A 241 13.01 -5.03 -10.27
N GLY A 242 12.95 -3.77 -10.70
CA GLY A 242 13.98 -2.77 -10.34
C GLY A 242 14.19 -2.53 -8.84
N MET A 243 13.13 -2.46 -8.04
CA MET A 243 13.29 -2.30 -6.59
C MET A 243 13.83 -3.56 -5.91
N LEU A 244 13.41 -4.74 -6.39
CA LEU A 244 13.93 -6.02 -5.90
C LEU A 244 15.41 -6.17 -6.27
N ASP A 245 15.80 -5.76 -7.48
CA ASP A 245 17.19 -5.71 -7.95
C ASP A 245 18.06 -4.91 -6.97
N TYR A 246 17.65 -3.67 -6.64
CA TYR A 246 18.43 -2.81 -5.76
C TYR A 246 18.61 -3.40 -4.35
N ILE A 247 17.60 -4.09 -3.84
CA ILE A 247 17.67 -4.74 -2.52
C ILE A 247 18.59 -5.95 -2.55
N ILE A 248 18.42 -6.85 -3.53
CA ILE A 248 19.24 -8.06 -3.65
C ILE A 248 20.69 -7.67 -3.93
N HIS A 249 20.92 -6.71 -4.82
CA HIS A 249 22.25 -6.21 -5.15
C HIS A 249 22.96 -5.51 -3.97
N ALA A 250 22.26 -5.21 -2.87
CA ALA A 250 22.91 -4.81 -1.63
C ALA A 250 23.84 -5.89 -1.08
N LYS A 251 23.54 -7.18 -1.32
CA LYS A 251 24.34 -8.35 -0.90
C LYS A 251 25.68 -8.51 -1.62
N ARG A 252 25.94 -7.69 -2.66
CA ARG A 252 27.26 -7.61 -3.29
C ARG A 252 28.30 -6.93 -2.38
N ASP A 253 27.84 -6.15 -1.41
CA ASP A 253 28.71 -5.53 -0.41
C ASP A 253 29.13 -6.57 0.63
N ALA A 254 30.43 -6.86 0.70
CA ALA A 254 30.99 -7.88 1.60
C ALA A 254 30.74 -7.58 3.08
N ASP A 255 30.54 -6.32 3.46
CA ASP A 255 30.23 -5.96 4.84
C ASP A 255 28.77 -6.28 5.22
N PHE A 256 27.89 -6.54 4.24
CA PHE A 256 26.47 -6.80 4.48
C PHE A 256 26.19 -8.27 4.81
N THR A 257 26.60 -8.66 6.02
CA THR A 257 26.51 -10.05 6.52
C THR A 257 25.16 -10.43 7.13
N ALA A 258 24.32 -9.45 7.48
CA ALA A 258 23.04 -9.72 8.15
C ALA A 258 22.05 -10.44 7.21
N PRO A 259 21.30 -11.47 7.66
CA PRO A 259 20.33 -12.18 6.82
C PRO A 259 19.28 -11.26 6.21
N LEU A 260 18.91 -11.48 4.95
CA LEU A 260 17.90 -10.71 4.23
C LEU A 260 16.65 -11.55 4.00
N PHE A 261 15.55 -11.21 4.67
CA PHE A 261 14.28 -11.91 4.55
C PHE A 261 13.31 -11.15 3.66
N LEU A 262 12.79 -11.81 2.63
CA LEU A 262 11.64 -11.35 1.85
C LEU A 262 10.38 -11.90 2.50
N ILE A 263 9.43 -11.03 2.82
CA ILE A 263 8.17 -11.38 3.49
C ILE A 263 7.02 -11.20 2.49
N PRO A 264 6.54 -12.30 1.86
CA PRO A 264 5.36 -12.25 1.01
C PRO A 264 4.17 -11.72 1.82
N THR A 265 3.52 -10.68 1.33
CA THR A 265 2.41 -10.01 2.01
C THR A 265 1.25 -9.85 1.04
N ALA A 266 0.11 -10.41 1.41
CA ALA A 266 -1.09 -10.35 0.60
C ALA A 266 -2.17 -9.52 1.28
N ILE A 267 -2.85 -8.68 0.51
CA ILE A 267 -3.93 -7.80 0.94
C ILE A 267 -5.15 -8.02 0.07
N ASN A 268 -6.32 -8.11 0.70
CA ASN A 268 -7.59 -8.07 0.00
C ASN A 268 -8.68 -7.33 0.80
N TYR A 269 -9.73 -6.88 0.11
CA TYR A 269 -10.80 -6.06 0.66
C TYR A 269 -12.18 -6.59 0.27
N ASP A 270 -13.17 -6.37 1.13
CA ASP A 270 -14.57 -6.43 0.70
C ASP A 270 -14.94 -5.24 -0.20
N ARG A 271 -14.27 -4.09 0.00
CA ARG A 271 -14.45 -2.92 -0.85
C ARG A 271 -13.17 -2.11 -0.96
N VAL A 272 -12.64 -2.04 -2.16
CA VAL A 272 -11.56 -1.12 -2.52
C VAL A 272 -12.15 0.29 -2.68
N LEU A 273 -11.48 1.31 -2.14
CA LEU A 273 -11.97 2.69 -2.21
C LEU A 273 -12.06 3.16 -3.67
N GLU A 274 -11.04 2.83 -4.45
CA GLU A 274 -10.88 3.30 -5.82
C GLU A 274 -11.56 2.42 -6.87
N ASP A 275 -12.29 1.37 -6.47
CA ASP A 275 -12.77 0.32 -7.39
C ASP A 275 -13.49 0.85 -8.62
N ARG A 276 -14.49 1.73 -8.45
CA ARG A 276 -15.25 2.34 -9.55
C ARG A 276 -14.37 3.15 -10.48
N ASN A 277 -13.43 3.93 -9.94
CA ASN A 277 -12.53 4.72 -10.76
C ASN A 277 -11.55 3.80 -11.51
N LEU A 278 -11.06 2.74 -10.87
CA LEU A 278 -10.15 1.77 -11.48
C LEU A 278 -10.82 0.97 -12.60
N THR A 279 -12.08 0.58 -12.43
CA THR A 279 -12.86 -0.08 -13.48
C THR A 279 -13.27 0.87 -14.59
N GLU A 280 -13.58 2.14 -14.29
CA GLU A 280 -13.84 3.18 -15.30
C GLU A 280 -12.58 3.51 -16.12
N GLU A 281 -11.38 3.44 -15.53
CA GLU A 281 -10.10 3.59 -16.25
C GLU A 281 -9.93 2.50 -17.34
N LEU A 282 -10.45 1.28 -17.15
CA LEU A 282 -10.44 0.24 -18.19
C LEU A 282 -11.27 0.63 -19.41
N GLN A 283 -12.31 1.44 -19.20
CA GLN A 283 -13.16 1.96 -20.27
C GLN A 283 -12.62 3.27 -20.86
N GLY A 284 -11.42 3.71 -20.47
CA GLY A 284 -10.81 4.97 -20.94
C GLY A 284 -11.38 6.24 -20.28
N ARG A 285 -12.20 6.12 -19.23
CA ARG A 285 -12.82 7.26 -18.54
C ARG A 285 -11.96 7.66 -17.33
N VAL A 286 -11.35 8.84 -17.37
CA VAL A 286 -10.55 9.37 -16.26
C VAL A 286 -11.40 10.35 -15.45
N LYS A 287 -11.70 9.99 -14.19
CA LYS A 287 -12.25 10.94 -13.21
C LYS A 287 -11.18 11.33 -12.18
N THR A 288 -11.18 12.60 -11.80
CA THR A 288 -10.22 13.15 -10.84
C THR A 288 -10.44 12.56 -9.43
N THR A 289 -9.40 11.92 -8.87
CA THR A 289 -9.38 11.25 -7.55
C THR A 289 -9.83 12.16 -6.39
N VAL A 290 -9.73 13.48 -6.55
CA VAL A 290 -10.02 14.50 -5.51
C VAL A 290 -11.51 14.59 -5.18
N ASP A 291 -12.39 14.56 -6.20
CA ASP A 291 -13.85 14.65 -6.00
C ASP A 291 -14.41 13.47 -5.23
N PHE A 292 -13.82 12.29 -5.43
CA PHE A 292 -14.20 11.06 -4.75
C PHE A 292 -13.84 11.10 -3.26
N LEU A 293 -12.63 11.55 -2.92
CA LEU A 293 -12.19 11.67 -1.52
C LEU A 293 -13.04 12.69 -0.75
N LEU A 294 -13.37 13.82 -1.39
CA LEU A 294 -14.19 14.86 -0.79
C LEU A 294 -15.62 14.37 -0.54
N LYS A 295 -16.27 13.73 -1.52
CA LYS A 295 -17.64 13.19 -1.37
C LYS A 295 -17.75 12.13 -0.27
N ASN A 296 -16.76 11.26 -0.11
CA ASN A 296 -16.77 10.24 0.95
C ASN A 296 -16.52 10.84 2.34
N PHE A 297 -15.65 11.86 2.44
CA PHE A 297 -15.44 12.61 3.68
C PHE A 297 -16.75 13.26 4.16
N TRP A 298 -17.48 13.94 3.27
CA TRP A 298 -18.77 14.56 3.60
C TRP A 298 -19.83 13.53 4.02
N ARG A 299 -19.92 12.37 3.36
CA ARG A 299 -20.85 11.29 3.78
C ARG A 299 -20.56 10.75 5.18
N GLY A 300 -19.29 10.79 5.60
CA GLY A 300 -18.85 10.44 6.96
C GLY A 300 -19.32 11.43 8.02
N VAL A 301 -19.22 12.74 7.72
CA VAL A 301 -19.61 13.83 8.63
C VAL A 301 -21.12 13.80 8.95
N PHE A 302 -21.96 13.35 8.03
CA PHE A 302 -23.43 13.29 8.22
C PHE A 302 -23.97 12.00 8.85
N GLY A 303 -23.15 11.17 9.50
CA GLY A 303 -23.62 10.03 10.30
C GLY A 303 -24.24 8.86 9.53
N ARG A 304 -24.18 8.87 8.19
CA ARG A 304 -24.70 7.80 7.32
C ARG A 304 -23.65 6.79 6.89
N PHE A 305 -22.48 6.80 7.51
CA PHE A 305 -21.37 5.95 7.11
C PHE A 305 -21.58 4.50 7.56
N LYS A 306 -21.53 3.57 6.59
CA LYS A 306 -21.44 2.14 6.85
C LYS A 306 -20.03 1.68 6.49
N ARG A 307 -19.42 0.85 7.34
CA ARG A 307 -18.11 0.26 7.09
C ARG A 307 -18.08 -0.45 5.74
N TYR A 308 -16.92 -0.41 5.10
CA TYR A 308 -16.61 -0.99 3.79
C TYR A 308 -16.30 -2.49 3.85
N GLY A 309 -16.68 -3.16 4.94
CA GLY A 309 -16.41 -4.58 5.17
C GLY A 309 -15.02 -4.86 5.70
N TYR A 310 -14.49 -6.03 5.36
CA TYR A 310 -13.17 -6.50 5.76
C TYR A 310 -12.05 -5.89 4.93
N ALA A 311 -10.93 -5.67 5.61
CA ALA A 311 -9.63 -5.43 4.99
C ALA A 311 -8.67 -6.41 5.65
N VAL A 312 -8.20 -7.39 4.89
CA VAL A 312 -7.43 -8.51 5.44
C VAL A 312 -6.01 -8.44 4.90
N VAL A 313 -5.04 -8.63 5.80
CA VAL A 313 -3.63 -8.76 5.45
C VAL A 313 -3.10 -10.09 5.99
N SER A 314 -2.43 -10.82 5.12
CA SER A 314 -1.82 -12.12 5.42
C SER A 314 -0.36 -12.13 5.04
N PHE A 315 0.45 -12.80 5.86
CA PHE A 315 1.90 -12.94 5.65
C PHE A 315 2.22 -14.38 5.27
N GLY A 316 2.95 -14.55 4.18
CA GLY A 316 3.49 -15.83 3.74
C GLY A 316 4.74 -16.23 4.52
N SER A 317 5.24 -17.43 4.21
CA SER A 317 6.51 -17.90 4.75
C SER A 317 7.65 -16.96 4.35
N PRO A 318 8.49 -16.51 5.29
CA PRO A 318 9.68 -15.73 4.96
C PRO A 318 10.60 -16.50 4.01
N ILE A 319 11.05 -15.84 2.95
CA ILE A 319 12.08 -16.36 2.03
C ILE A 319 13.41 -15.76 2.44
N LEU A 320 14.40 -16.61 2.72
CA LEU A 320 15.77 -16.15 2.96
C LEU A 320 16.45 -15.88 1.62
N ALA A 321 16.66 -14.60 1.28
CA ALA A 321 17.26 -14.21 0.00
C ALA A 321 18.70 -14.74 -0.14
N ASP A 322 19.42 -14.89 0.98
CA ASP A 322 20.76 -15.45 1.01
C ASP A 322 20.85 -16.89 0.46
N ASP A 323 19.81 -17.70 0.70
CA ASP A 323 19.77 -19.07 0.17
C ASP A 323 19.53 -19.07 -1.33
N PHE A 324 18.59 -18.23 -1.81
CA PHE A 324 18.35 -18.06 -3.24
C PHE A 324 19.61 -17.56 -3.97
N ILE A 325 20.33 -16.58 -3.41
CA ILE A 325 21.59 -16.06 -3.98
C ILE A 325 22.66 -17.16 -4.09
N ARG A 326 22.70 -18.09 -3.12
CA ARG A 326 23.67 -19.19 -3.13
C ARG A 326 23.38 -20.19 -4.25
N GLU A 327 22.10 -20.47 -4.50
CA GLU A 327 21.63 -21.35 -5.59
C GLU A 327 21.72 -20.66 -6.96
N HIS A 328 21.58 -19.33 -6.98
CA HIS A 328 21.51 -18.48 -8.17
C HIS A 328 22.50 -17.32 -8.07
N PRO A 329 23.82 -17.55 -8.21
CA PRO A 329 24.84 -16.53 -7.98
C PRO A 329 24.87 -15.44 -9.06
N ARG A 330 24.29 -15.67 -10.25
CA ARG A 330 24.28 -14.66 -11.33
C ARG A 330 23.36 -13.50 -11.01
N ILE A 331 22.45 -13.64 -10.02
CA ILE A 331 21.62 -12.55 -9.49
C ILE A 331 22.46 -11.42 -8.87
N LEU A 332 23.76 -11.63 -8.63
CA LEU A 332 24.71 -10.61 -8.19
C LEU A 332 25.70 -10.16 -9.28
N ALA A 333 25.50 -10.58 -10.52
CA ALA A 333 26.32 -10.15 -11.66
C ALA A 333 26.32 -8.63 -11.83
N SER A 334 27.38 -8.06 -12.41
CA SER A 334 27.48 -6.60 -12.58
C SER A 334 26.48 -6.07 -13.60
N ASP A 335 26.21 -6.83 -14.66
CA ASP A 335 25.27 -6.44 -15.70
C ASP A 335 23.82 -6.86 -15.39
N PHE A 336 22.86 -5.98 -15.68
CA PHE A 336 21.45 -6.23 -15.41
C PHE A 336 20.88 -7.32 -16.33
N ALA A 337 21.34 -7.44 -17.57
CA ALA A 337 20.82 -8.47 -18.48
C ALA A 337 21.18 -9.88 -18.00
N GLU A 338 22.36 -10.04 -17.40
CA GLU A 338 22.78 -11.30 -16.75
C GLU A 338 21.98 -11.60 -15.47
N ARG A 339 21.68 -10.60 -14.65
CA ARG A 339 20.88 -10.77 -13.42
C ARG A 339 19.41 -11.10 -13.70
N LYS A 340 18.87 -10.55 -14.79
CA LYS A 340 17.43 -10.49 -15.05
C LYS A 340 16.71 -11.86 -14.97
N PRO A 341 17.20 -12.97 -15.56
CA PRO A 341 16.49 -14.24 -15.52
C PRO A 341 16.30 -14.79 -14.08
N GLU A 342 17.35 -14.76 -13.27
CA GLU A 342 17.29 -15.23 -11.87
C GLU A 342 16.47 -14.29 -11.00
N LEU A 343 16.51 -12.98 -11.28
CA LEU A 343 15.67 -12.00 -10.61
C LEU A 343 14.18 -12.15 -10.97
N GLU A 344 13.86 -12.49 -12.22
CA GLU A 344 12.50 -12.86 -12.65
C GLU A 344 12.02 -14.11 -11.91
N ALA A 345 12.85 -15.14 -11.78
CA ALA A 345 12.52 -16.35 -11.03
C ALA A 345 12.25 -16.06 -9.55
N LEU A 346 13.07 -15.24 -8.89
CA LEU A 346 12.84 -14.82 -7.50
C LEU A 346 11.53 -14.03 -7.37
N ALA A 347 11.29 -13.07 -8.27
CA ALA A 347 10.07 -12.27 -8.24
C ALA A 347 8.81 -13.13 -8.43
N GLU A 348 8.84 -14.10 -9.35
CA GLU A 348 7.73 -15.04 -9.53
C GLU A 348 7.52 -15.96 -8.32
N SER A 349 8.60 -16.46 -7.71
CA SER A 349 8.52 -17.25 -6.48
C SER A 349 7.83 -16.46 -5.36
N VAL A 350 8.22 -15.20 -5.15
CA VAL A 350 7.54 -14.31 -4.19
C VAL A 350 6.08 -14.12 -4.55
N MET A 351 5.75 -13.85 -5.83
CA MET A 351 4.36 -13.63 -6.26
C MET A 351 3.49 -14.87 -6.07
N ARG A 352 4.02 -16.08 -6.28
CA ARG A 352 3.33 -17.33 -5.96
C ARG A 352 3.06 -17.46 -4.47
N GLN A 353 4.01 -17.10 -3.61
CA GLN A 353 3.77 -17.09 -2.16
C GLN A 353 2.74 -16.06 -1.73
N ILE A 354 2.76 -14.85 -2.30
CA ILE A 354 1.71 -13.83 -2.10
C ILE A 354 0.35 -14.40 -2.52
N SER A 355 0.28 -15.05 -3.68
CA SER A 355 -0.94 -15.68 -4.19
C SER A 355 -1.45 -16.80 -3.30
N ALA A 356 -0.56 -17.60 -2.71
CA ALA A 356 -0.91 -18.73 -1.85
C ALA A 356 -1.56 -18.27 -0.53
N VAL A 357 -1.15 -17.11 0.00
CA VAL A 357 -1.72 -16.52 1.22
C VAL A 357 -2.73 -15.41 0.95
N LEU A 358 -3.21 -15.28 -0.29
CA LEU A 358 -4.14 -14.23 -0.65
C LEU A 358 -5.46 -14.38 0.14
N PRO A 359 -5.88 -13.35 0.92
CA PRO A 359 -7.09 -13.45 1.72
C PRO A 359 -8.35 -13.53 0.84
N VAL A 360 -9.23 -14.48 1.17
CA VAL A 360 -10.58 -14.56 0.59
C VAL A 360 -11.53 -13.77 1.50
N THR A 361 -12.19 -12.76 0.95
CA THR A 361 -13.19 -11.94 1.68
C THR A 361 -14.61 -12.29 1.23
N PRO A 362 -15.65 -12.04 2.06
CA PRO A 362 -17.03 -12.37 1.69
C PRO A 362 -17.49 -11.77 0.35
N VAL A 363 -17.14 -10.51 0.06
CA VAL A 363 -17.54 -9.86 -1.21
C VAL A 363 -16.79 -10.44 -2.40
N THR A 364 -15.49 -10.73 -2.27
CA THR A 364 -14.71 -11.33 -3.36
C THR A 364 -15.22 -12.73 -3.71
N LEU A 365 -15.57 -13.53 -2.70
CA LEU A 365 -16.17 -14.84 -2.88
C LEU A 365 -17.57 -14.73 -3.50
N ALA A 366 -18.43 -13.81 -3.03
CA ALA A 366 -19.74 -13.57 -3.64
C ALA A 366 -19.62 -13.17 -5.11
N ALA A 367 -18.74 -12.22 -5.43
CA ALA A 367 -18.51 -11.76 -6.79
C ALA A 367 -18.02 -12.89 -7.69
N ARG A 368 -17.17 -13.79 -7.19
CA ARG A 368 -16.74 -14.97 -7.92
C ARG A 368 -17.90 -15.93 -8.20
N ILE A 369 -18.74 -16.21 -7.21
CA ILE A 369 -19.94 -17.05 -7.37
C ILE A 369 -20.88 -16.47 -8.44
N PHE A 370 -21.12 -15.14 -8.44
CA PHE A 370 -21.92 -14.46 -9.46
C PHE A 370 -21.23 -14.39 -10.83
N ALA A 371 -19.90 -14.46 -10.91
CA ALA A 371 -19.17 -14.49 -12.16
C ALA A 371 -19.20 -15.87 -12.82
N ASP A 372 -19.21 -16.93 -12.00
CA ASP A 372 -19.28 -18.32 -12.45
C ASP A 372 -20.72 -18.79 -12.74
N SER A 373 -21.75 -18.00 -12.37
CA SER A 373 -23.17 -18.28 -12.63
C SER A 373 -23.74 -17.37 -13.72
N ASN A 374 -24.54 -17.96 -14.63
CA ASN A 374 -25.33 -17.23 -15.62
C ASN A 374 -26.80 -17.04 -15.20
N GLU A 375 -27.21 -17.65 -14.09
CA GLU A 375 -28.59 -17.59 -13.57
C GLU A 375 -28.65 -16.82 -12.25
N PRO A 376 -29.82 -16.28 -11.89
CA PRO A 376 -30.08 -15.79 -10.54
C PRO A 376 -29.83 -16.87 -9.48
N LEU A 377 -29.33 -16.46 -8.32
CA LEU A 377 -28.94 -17.36 -7.24
C LEU A 377 -29.76 -17.09 -5.97
N SER A 378 -30.31 -18.14 -5.37
CA SER A 378 -31.00 -18.05 -4.08
C SER A 378 -30.03 -17.80 -2.92
N ASP A 379 -30.56 -17.33 -1.79
CA ASP A 379 -29.75 -17.16 -0.57
C ASP A 379 -29.11 -18.50 -0.12
N SER A 380 -29.83 -19.63 -0.28
CA SER A 380 -29.35 -20.96 0.06
C SER A 380 -28.25 -21.45 -0.88
N ASP A 381 -28.38 -21.20 -2.19
CA ASP A 381 -27.35 -21.61 -3.17
C ASP A 381 -26.02 -20.91 -2.85
N ILE A 382 -26.05 -19.60 -2.65
CA ILE A 382 -24.85 -18.82 -2.36
C ILE A 382 -24.24 -19.26 -1.02
N ALA A 383 -25.07 -19.42 0.02
CA ALA A 383 -24.60 -19.88 1.32
C ALA A 383 -23.96 -21.26 1.25
N ALA A 384 -24.55 -22.20 0.51
CA ALA A 384 -24.02 -23.55 0.32
C ALA A 384 -22.66 -23.53 -0.39
N VAL A 385 -22.51 -22.71 -1.44
CA VAL A 385 -21.21 -22.55 -2.10
C VAL A 385 -20.19 -21.93 -1.16
N MET A 386 -20.55 -20.88 -0.43
CA MET A 386 -19.64 -20.22 0.51
C MET A 386 -19.19 -21.13 1.65
N ASP A 387 -20.03 -22.06 2.08
CA ASP A 387 -19.69 -23.02 3.14
C ASP A 387 -18.54 -23.94 2.72
N ARG A 388 -18.44 -24.29 1.42
CA ARG A 388 -17.29 -25.04 0.87
C ARG A 388 -15.96 -24.29 0.96
N TRP A 389 -16.01 -22.97 1.13
CA TRP A 389 -14.84 -22.09 1.21
C TRP A 389 -14.53 -21.61 2.63
N ARG A 390 -15.31 -22.02 3.63
CA ARG A 390 -15.20 -21.53 5.01
C ARG A 390 -13.79 -21.64 5.60
N ASP A 391 -13.07 -22.72 5.30
CA ASP A 391 -11.74 -22.96 5.87
C ASP A 391 -10.66 -22.08 5.22
N ARG A 392 -10.93 -21.55 4.02
CA ARG A 392 -10.06 -20.59 3.32
C ARG A 392 -10.37 -19.14 3.70
N VAL A 393 -11.49 -18.89 4.38
CA VAL A 393 -11.93 -17.57 4.82
C VAL A 393 -11.66 -17.43 6.31
N SER A 394 -10.44 -17.02 6.68
CA SER A 394 -10.09 -16.83 8.10
C SER A 394 -10.57 -15.47 8.62
N LEU A 395 -11.87 -15.39 8.90
CA LEU A 395 -12.51 -14.25 9.55
C LEU A 395 -12.72 -14.49 11.04
N LEU A 396 -12.80 -13.40 11.81
CA LEU A 396 -12.99 -13.47 13.27
C LEU A 396 -14.44 -13.78 13.69
N ARG A 397 -15.44 -13.48 12.84
CA ARG A 397 -16.86 -13.48 13.22
C ARG A 397 -17.68 -14.50 12.45
N GLU A 398 -17.61 -14.47 11.13
CA GLU A 398 -18.40 -15.33 10.25
C GLU A 398 -17.71 -16.69 10.12
N LYS A 399 -18.42 -17.77 10.47
CA LYS A 399 -17.90 -19.14 10.46
C LYS A 399 -18.66 -20.08 9.52
N THR A 400 -19.88 -19.70 9.14
CA THR A 400 -20.75 -20.48 8.23
C THR A 400 -20.94 -19.77 6.91
N GLY A 401 -21.24 -20.52 5.84
CA GLY A 401 -21.56 -19.96 4.53
C GLY A 401 -22.71 -18.94 4.58
N ALA A 402 -23.73 -19.17 5.41
CA ALA A 402 -24.85 -18.24 5.59
C ALA A 402 -24.42 -16.91 6.25
N GLU A 403 -23.49 -16.95 7.21
CA GLU A 403 -22.95 -15.74 7.83
C GLU A 403 -22.04 -14.95 6.88
N LEU A 404 -21.20 -15.65 6.12
CA LEU A 404 -20.38 -15.08 5.06
C LEU A 404 -21.27 -14.35 4.03
N TRP A 405 -22.32 -15.03 3.57
CA TRP A 405 -23.26 -14.46 2.62
C TRP A 405 -23.96 -13.24 3.21
N ARG A 406 -24.46 -13.30 4.45
CA ARG A 406 -25.08 -12.16 5.12
C ARG A 406 -24.14 -10.94 5.20
N GLY A 407 -22.85 -11.18 5.46
CA GLY A 407 -21.81 -10.15 5.45
C GLY A 407 -21.64 -9.51 4.08
N ALA A 408 -21.49 -10.33 3.04
CA ALA A 408 -21.34 -9.89 1.65
C ALA A 408 -22.59 -9.16 1.13
N LYS A 409 -23.77 -9.80 1.24
CA LYS A 409 -25.09 -9.30 0.83
C LYS A 409 -25.34 -7.89 1.35
N ARG A 410 -25.04 -7.63 2.63
CA ARG A 410 -25.18 -6.29 3.22
C ARG A 410 -24.38 -5.23 2.44
N ILE A 411 -23.15 -5.53 2.06
CA ILE A 411 -22.29 -4.60 1.32
C ILE A 411 -22.78 -4.48 -0.13
N LEU A 412 -23.08 -5.58 -0.78
CA LEU A 412 -23.54 -5.62 -2.17
C LEU A 412 -24.85 -4.83 -2.35
N VAL A 413 -25.84 -5.04 -1.48
CA VAL A 413 -27.12 -4.31 -1.48
C VAL A 413 -26.92 -2.81 -1.20
N LEU A 414 -26.13 -2.46 -0.18
CA LEU A 414 -25.82 -1.04 0.14
C LEU A 414 -25.14 -0.30 -1.03
N ARG A 415 -24.53 -1.05 -1.96
CA ARG A 415 -23.85 -0.52 -3.13
C ARG A 415 -24.64 -0.65 -4.42
N HIS A 416 -25.83 -1.26 -4.37
CA HIS A 416 -26.66 -1.57 -5.54
C HIS A 416 -25.94 -2.46 -6.57
N LEU A 417 -25.10 -3.39 -6.09
CA LEU A 417 -24.36 -4.34 -6.95
C LEU A 417 -25.15 -5.62 -7.25
N ILE A 418 -26.17 -5.92 -6.45
CA ILE A 418 -27.11 -7.02 -6.69
C ILE A 418 -28.53 -6.48 -6.59
N GLN A 419 -29.45 -7.11 -7.31
CA GLN A 419 -30.88 -6.80 -7.29
C GLN A 419 -31.70 -8.08 -7.08
N PRO A 420 -32.82 -7.99 -6.34
CA PRO A 420 -33.72 -9.13 -6.17
C PRO A 420 -34.42 -9.42 -7.50
N VAL A 421 -34.59 -10.71 -7.79
CA VAL A 421 -35.32 -11.22 -8.95
C VAL A 421 -36.04 -12.51 -8.57
N GLU A 422 -37.12 -12.80 -9.27
CA GLU A 422 -37.82 -14.08 -9.14
C GLU A 422 -37.14 -15.14 -10.01
N ARG A 423 -36.80 -16.28 -9.42
CA ARG A 423 -36.27 -17.43 -10.14
C ARG A 423 -37.30 -18.55 -10.18
N TRP A 424 -37.57 -19.03 -11.39
CA TRP A 424 -38.44 -20.18 -11.63
C TRP A 424 -37.64 -21.46 -11.50
N ARG A 425 -38.01 -22.34 -10.56
CA ARG A 425 -37.41 -23.66 -10.38
C ARG A 425 -38.22 -24.70 -11.14
N SER A 426 -37.66 -25.20 -12.24
CA SER A 426 -38.26 -26.28 -13.05
C SER A 426 -38.05 -27.67 -12.46
N ASP A 427 -37.18 -27.79 -11.45
CA ASP A 427 -36.83 -29.00 -10.70
C ASP A 427 -37.67 -29.19 -9.43
N LEU A 428 -38.44 -28.19 -9.02
CA LEU A 428 -39.31 -28.22 -7.83
C LEU A 428 -40.74 -27.82 -8.23
N PHE A 429 -41.69 -28.74 -8.09
CA PHE A 429 -43.12 -28.50 -8.31
C PHE A 429 -43.86 -28.48 -6.97
N ALA A 430 -44.60 -27.41 -6.69
CA ALA A 430 -45.44 -27.31 -5.50
C ALA A 430 -46.83 -27.91 -5.76
N GLY A 431 -46.92 -29.24 -5.91
CA GLY A 431 -48.15 -29.87 -6.37
C GLY A 431 -48.60 -29.38 -7.77
N GLU A 432 -49.67 -29.97 -8.30
CA GLU A 432 -50.36 -29.63 -9.57
C GLU A 432 -49.55 -28.91 -10.68
N GLY A 433 -48.30 -29.34 -10.94
CA GLY A 433 -47.47 -28.80 -12.03
C GLY A 433 -47.08 -27.32 -11.94
N VAL A 434 -47.25 -26.64 -10.79
CA VAL A 434 -46.86 -25.23 -10.64
C VAL A 434 -45.37 -25.14 -10.23
N PRO A 435 -44.52 -24.50 -11.04
CA PRO A 435 -43.11 -24.33 -10.71
C PRO A 435 -42.96 -23.41 -9.49
N VAL A 436 -42.06 -23.79 -8.58
CA VAL A 436 -41.76 -22.98 -7.39
C VAL A 436 -41.03 -21.70 -7.83
N VAL A 437 -41.56 -20.55 -7.42
CA VAL A 437 -40.89 -19.25 -7.55
C VAL A 437 -40.14 -18.97 -6.26
N GLU A 438 -38.82 -18.81 -6.36
CA GLU A 438 -37.96 -18.47 -5.23
C GLU A 438 -37.35 -17.08 -5.37
N ASP A 439 -37.19 -16.39 -4.23
CA ASP A 439 -36.46 -15.14 -4.15
C ASP A 439 -34.97 -15.39 -4.45
N ALA A 440 -34.48 -14.77 -5.52
CA ALA A 440 -33.10 -14.88 -5.96
C ALA A 440 -32.45 -13.52 -6.13
N TRP A 441 -31.14 -13.55 -6.33
CA TRP A 441 -30.30 -12.38 -6.57
C TRP A 441 -29.66 -12.51 -7.94
N GLN A 442 -29.62 -11.40 -8.67
CA GLN A 442 -28.72 -11.26 -9.81
C GLN A 442 -27.75 -10.11 -9.58
N TRP A 443 -26.56 -10.23 -10.16
CA TRP A 443 -25.65 -9.09 -10.22
C TRP A 443 -26.25 -7.99 -11.09
N ASN A 444 -26.07 -6.73 -10.69
CA ASN A 444 -26.55 -5.59 -11.45
C ASN A 444 -25.83 -5.53 -12.81
N PRO A 445 -26.54 -5.63 -13.95
CA PRO A 445 -25.92 -5.61 -15.28
C PRO A 445 -25.11 -4.35 -15.58
N ALA A 446 -25.40 -3.23 -14.91
CA ALA A 446 -24.65 -1.98 -15.06
C ALA A 446 -23.25 -2.01 -14.39
N ASP A 447 -23.01 -2.92 -13.46
CA ASP A 447 -21.80 -2.99 -12.63
C ASP A 447 -21.02 -4.31 -12.86
N VAL A 448 -21.15 -4.95 -14.02
CA VAL A 448 -20.45 -6.22 -14.35
C VAL A 448 -18.93 -6.08 -14.22
N LEU A 449 -18.35 -4.93 -14.59
CA LEU A 449 -16.90 -4.71 -14.42
C LEU A 449 -16.46 -4.78 -12.95
N LEU A 450 -17.31 -4.35 -12.01
CA LEU A 450 -17.00 -4.47 -10.59
C LEU A 450 -17.13 -5.92 -10.11
N ARG A 451 -18.09 -6.70 -10.64
CA ARG A 451 -18.17 -8.14 -10.39
C ARG A 451 -16.86 -8.80 -10.78
N ASP A 452 -16.44 -8.56 -12.01
CA ASP A 452 -15.28 -9.20 -12.61
C ASP A 452 -14.00 -8.74 -11.92
N TYR A 453 -13.92 -7.48 -11.46
CA TYR A 453 -12.85 -6.99 -10.59
C TYR A 453 -12.73 -7.81 -9.31
N TYR A 454 -13.80 -7.93 -8.54
CA TYR A 454 -13.77 -8.64 -7.26
C TYR A 454 -13.57 -10.16 -7.46
N ALA A 455 -14.14 -10.75 -8.51
CA ALA A 455 -13.94 -12.16 -8.86
C ALA A 455 -12.50 -12.45 -9.29
N SER A 456 -11.94 -11.61 -10.17
CA SER A 456 -10.55 -11.73 -10.66
C SER A 456 -9.53 -11.47 -9.56
N SER A 457 -9.92 -10.76 -8.49
CA SER A 457 -9.05 -10.56 -7.33
C SER A 457 -8.64 -11.85 -6.65
N LEU A 458 -9.39 -12.94 -6.84
CA LEU A 458 -9.11 -14.28 -6.31
C LEU A 458 -8.33 -15.18 -7.27
N LEU A 459 -8.01 -14.72 -8.49
CA LEU A 459 -7.19 -15.50 -9.41
C LEU A 459 -5.76 -15.62 -8.88
N THR A 460 -5.22 -16.82 -9.00
CA THR A 460 -3.84 -17.11 -8.64
C THR A 460 -2.86 -16.42 -9.58
N PHE A 461 -1.63 -16.22 -9.12
CA PHE A 461 -0.58 -15.62 -9.95
C PHE A 461 -0.35 -16.42 -11.25
N ASP A 462 -0.34 -17.75 -11.18
CA ASP A 462 -0.09 -18.60 -12.36
C ASP A 462 -1.29 -18.61 -13.33
N GLU A 463 -2.55 -18.56 -12.86
CA GLU A 463 -3.73 -18.36 -13.72
C GLU A 463 -3.64 -17.02 -14.47
N VAL A 464 -3.25 -15.95 -13.77
CA VAL A 464 -3.09 -14.62 -14.38
C VAL A 464 -1.93 -14.59 -15.38
N LYS A 465 -0.84 -15.29 -15.09
CA LYS A 465 0.29 -15.41 -16.02
C LYS A 465 -0.11 -16.18 -17.28
N ALA A 466 -0.87 -17.26 -17.14
CA ALA A 466 -1.33 -18.11 -18.25
C ALA A 466 -2.33 -17.39 -19.16
N ARG A 467 -3.29 -16.65 -18.60
CA ARG A 467 -4.27 -15.86 -19.38
C ARG A 467 -3.66 -14.62 -20.04
N GLY A 468 -2.47 -14.20 -19.61
CA GLY A 468 -1.81 -12.97 -20.02
C GLY A 468 -2.06 -11.79 -19.08
N TRP A 469 -1.12 -10.84 -19.07
CA TRP A 469 -1.17 -9.66 -18.22
C TRP A 469 -2.13 -8.61 -18.77
N THR A 470 -2.95 -8.06 -17.89
CA THR A 470 -3.79 -6.91 -18.22
C THR A 470 -2.88 -5.73 -18.60
N PRO A 471 -3.07 -5.12 -19.78
CA PRO A 471 -2.20 -4.05 -20.23
C PRO A 471 -2.30 -2.84 -19.29
N PRO A 472 -1.19 -2.12 -19.05
CA PRO A 472 -1.25 -0.90 -18.26
C PRO A 472 -2.13 0.13 -18.96
N ALA A 473 -2.94 0.87 -18.20
CA ALA A 473 -3.75 1.95 -18.74
C ALA A 473 -2.89 2.91 -19.58
N THR A 474 -3.23 3.03 -20.86
CA THR A 474 -2.74 4.09 -21.73
C THR A 474 -3.40 5.39 -21.27
N ARG A 475 -2.68 6.18 -20.47
CA ARG A 475 -3.01 7.60 -20.36
C ARG A 475 -2.54 8.24 -21.65
N GLN A 476 -3.48 8.67 -22.49
CA GLN A 476 -3.21 9.72 -23.48
C GLN A 476 -2.84 11.01 -22.74
#